data_AF-A0A976P7U3-F1
#
_entry.id   AF-A0A976P7U3-F1
#
_cell.length_a   1.000
_cell.length_b   1.000
_cell.length_c   1.000
_cell.angle_alpha   90.00
_cell.angle_beta   90.00
_cell.angle_gamma   90.00
#
_symmetry.space_group_name_H-M   'P 1'
#
loop_
_entity.id
_entity.type
_entity.pdbx_description
1 polymer ?
#
loop_
_entity_poly.entity_id
_entity_poly.type
_entity_poly.pdbx_seq_one_letter_code
_entity_poly.pdbx_strand_id
1 'polypeptide(L)'
;MVIPYRSTPIFDEATLPAALRSEHRTKAGVWGVIRVIEGRLKLTYLDPASEVVLTPDRPGLILPEQPHFVEPLGAMRMQVDFYDQQPSL
;
A
#
# COMPACT_ATOMS: atom_id res chain seq x y z
N MET A 1 -10.29 -18.13 -2.00
CA MET A 1 -10.01 -16.69 -1.78
C MET A 1 -8.70 -16.62 -1.03
N VAL A 2 -7.68 -15.94 -1.56
CA VAL A 2 -6.39 -15.81 -0.87
C VAL A 2 -6.57 -14.83 0.29
N ILE A 3 -6.10 -15.19 1.48
CA ILE A 3 -6.13 -14.35 2.67
C ILE A 3 -4.73 -13.77 2.92
N PRO A 4 -4.61 -12.57 3.50
CA PRO A 4 -3.30 -12.05 3.86
C PRO A 4 -2.69 -12.90 4.97
N TYR A 5 -1.41 -13.23 4.85
CA TYR A 5 -0.69 -13.94 5.93
C TYR A 5 -0.26 -12.97 7.05
N ARG A 6 -0.23 -11.67 6.76
CA ARG A 6 0.12 -10.60 7.70
C ARG A 6 -0.53 -9.29 7.29
N SER A 7 -0.92 -8.48 8.27
CA SER A 7 -1.27 -7.08 8.08
C SER A 7 -0.47 -6.19 9.02
N THR A 8 -0.26 -4.93 8.66
CA THR A 8 0.31 -3.92 9.55
C THR A 8 -0.72 -3.49 10.61
N PRO A 9 -0.32 -2.77 11.66
CA PRO A 9 -1.24 -1.89 12.37
C PRO A 9 -1.89 -0.88 11.41
N ILE A 10 -2.96 -0.25 11.86
CA ILE A 10 -3.54 0.91 11.17
C ILE A 10 -2.63 2.11 11.40
N PHE A 11 -2.25 2.79 10.33
CA PHE A 11 -1.53 4.05 10.36
C PHE A 11 -2.46 5.20 10.02
N ASP A 12 -2.20 6.36 10.62
CA ASP A 12 -2.73 7.66 10.22
C ASP A 12 -1.62 8.54 9.62
N GLU A 13 -1.92 9.79 9.30
CA GLU A 13 -0.95 10.72 8.71
C GLU A 13 0.25 11.03 9.63
N ALA A 14 0.11 10.86 10.94
CA ALA A 14 1.14 11.14 11.93
C ALA A 14 1.98 9.90 12.27
N THR A 15 1.38 8.71 12.18
CA THR A 15 1.99 7.43 12.57
C THR A 15 2.51 6.63 11.37
N LEU A 16 2.21 7.05 10.13
CA LEU A 16 2.74 6.42 8.92
C LEU A 16 4.28 6.44 8.93
N PRO A 17 4.95 5.27 8.97
CA PRO A 17 6.41 5.23 9.06
C PRO A 17 7.09 5.90 7.86
N ALA A 18 8.16 6.64 8.12
CA ALA A 18 8.95 7.30 7.07
C ALA A 18 9.43 6.32 5.98
N ALA A 19 9.70 5.07 6.34
CA ALA A 19 10.11 4.03 5.39
C ALA A 19 9.04 3.75 4.31
N LEU A 20 7.74 3.87 4.61
CA LEU A 20 6.68 3.69 3.62
C LEU A 20 6.49 4.93 2.74
N ARG A 21 7.00 6.09 3.19
CA ARG A 21 6.98 7.37 2.47
C ARG A 21 8.21 7.59 1.57
N SER A 22 9.17 6.67 1.62
CA SER A 22 10.33 6.65 0.75
C SER A 22 10.27 5.42 -0.16
N GLU A 23 11.05 5.43 -1.24
CA GLU A 23 11.11 4.28 -2.15
C GLU A 23 11.42 2.99 -1.37
N HIS A 24 10.56 2.01 -1.54
CA HIS A 24 10.75 0.67 -1.01
C HIS A 24 10.11 -0.37 -1.91
N ARG A 25 10.32 -1.64 -1.57
CA ARG A 25 9.85 -2.82 -2.30
C ARG A 25 9.38 -3.89 -1.33
N THR A 26 8.37 -4.66 -1.71
CA THR A 26 8.11 -5.96 -1.09
C THR A 26 9.16 -6.97 -1.55
N LYS A 27 9.28 -8.09 -0.83
CA LYS A 27 10.18 -9.18 -1.23
C LYS A 27 9.64 -9.91 -2.48
N ALA A 28 10.52 -10.64 -3.17
CA ALA A 28 10.11 -11.60 -4.19
C ALA A 28 9.00 -12.53 -3.67
N GLY A 29 7.97 -12.76 -4.49
CA GLY A 29 6.80 -13.56 -4.14
C GLY A 29 5.86 -12.93 -3.10
N VAL A 30 6.02 -11.64 -2.76
CA VAL A 30 5.13 -10.96 -1.80
C VAL A 30 4.37 -9.82 -2.48
N TRP A 31 3.04 -9.92 -2.47
CA TRP A 31 2.14 -8.86 -2.90
C TRP A 31 1.76 -8.00 -1.69
N GLY A 32 1.69 -6.69 -1.90
CA GLY A 32 1.14 -5.74 -0.94
C GLY A 32 -0.22 -5.24 -1.40
N VAL A 33 -1.19 -5.15 -0.50
CA VAL A 33 -2.45 -4.44 -0.74
C VAL A 33 -2.58 -3.32 0.27
N ILE A 34 -2.53 -2.08 -0.22
CA ILE A 34 -2.77 -0.89 0.58
C ILE A 34 -4.27 -0.64 0.62
N ARG A 35 -4.85 -0.71 1.82
CA ARG A 35 -6.26 -0.40 2.07
C ARG A 35 -6.36 0.92 2.80
N VAL A 36 -7.01 1.90 2.18
CA VAL A 36 -7.44 3.10 2.87
C VAL A 36 -8.75 2.77 3.59
N ILE A 37 -8.83 3.11 4.87
CA ILE A 37 -10.04 2.96 5.69
C ILE A 37 -10.81 4.28 5.67
N GLU A 38 -10.10 5.40 5.81
CA GLU A 38 -10.63 6.76 5.79
C GLU A 38 -9.66 7.70 5.07
N GLY A 39 -10.17 8.75 4.43
CA GLY A 39 -9.35 9.76 3.76
C GLY A 39 -8.79 9.30 2.41
N ARG A 40 -7.59 9.79 2.06
CA ARG A 40 -6.95 9.55 0.76
C ARG A 40 -5.43 9.40 0.91
N LEU A 41 -4.85 8.55 0.08
CA LEU A 41 -3.42 8.31 0.02
C LEU A 41 -2.97 8.34 -1.44
N LYS A 42 -1.91 9.08 -1.76
CA LYS A 42 -1.26 8.95 -3.07
C LYS A 42 -0.29 7.78 -3.01
N LEU A 43 -0.38 6.90 -3.99
CA LEU A 43 0.58 5.82 -4.24
C LEU A 43 1.30 6.13 -5.54
N THR A 44 2.63 6.17 -5.49
CA THR A 44 3.49 6.39 -6.65
C THR A 44 4.28 5.12 -6.93
N TYR A 45 4.16 4.60 -8.15
CA TYR A 45 4.99 3.53 -8.69
C TYR A 45 6.14 4.15 -9.47
N LEU A 46 7.34 3.57 -9.38
CA LEU A 46 8.52 4.10 -10.08
C LEU A 46 8.84 3.35 -11.38
N ASP A 47 8.39 2.11 -11.51
CA ASP A 47 8.66 1.30 -12.70
C ASP A 47 7.49 0.34 -13.02
N PRO A 48 6.72 0.58 -14.09
CA PRO A 48 6.70 1.84 -14.84
C PRO A 48 6.17 3.00 -13.97
N ALA A 49 6.67 4.21 -14.23
CA ALA A 49 6.30 5.40 -13.47
C ALA A 49 4.81 5.71 -13.63
N SER A 50 4.07 5.75 -12.52
CA SER A 50 2.66 6.13 -12.49
C SER A 50 2.22 6.53 -11.08
N GLU A 51 1.11 7.25 -10.99
CA GLU A 51 0.52 7.65 -9.71
C GLU A 51 -0.96 7.31 -9.65
N VAL A 52 -1.44 6.95 -8.47
CA VAL A 52 -2.85 6.70 -8.20
C VAL A 52 -3.24 7.26 -6.84
N VAL A 53 -4.44 7.84 -6.75
CA VAL A 53 -5.06 8.19 -5.48
C VAL A 53 -5.90 7.01 -5.01
N LEU A 54 -5.57 6.50 -3.84
CA LEU A 54 -6.30 5.45 -3.14
C LEU A 54 -7.37 6.05 -2.23
N THR A 55 -8.48 5.36 -2.15
CA THR A 55 -9.68 5.70 -1.38
C THR A 55 -10.24 4.41 -0.75
N PRO A 56 -11.22 4.48 0.19
CA PRO A 56 -11.78 3.27 0.79
C PRO A 56 -12.37 2.24 -0.19
N ASP A 57 -12.82 2.71 -1.35
CA ASP A 57 -13.35 1.90 -2.46
C ASP A 57 -12.30 1.50 -3.50
N ARG A 58 -11.06 2.02 -3.40
CA ARG A 58 -9.98 1.78 -4.37
C ARG A 58 -8.68 1.40 -3.66
N PRO A 59 -8.48 0.11 -3.33
CA PRO A 59 -7.23 -0.36 -2.76
C PRO A 59 -6.09 -0.32 -3.79
N GLY A 60 -4.86 -0.15 -3.30
CA GLY A 60 -3.65 -0.16 -4.12
C GLY A 60 -2.99 -1.53 -4.12
N LEU A 61 -2.78 -2.12 -5.29
CA LEU A 61 -2.01 -3.36 -5.45
C LEU A 61 -0.53 -3.06 -5.72
N ILE A 62 0.35 -3.71 -4.98
CA ILE A 62 1.79 -3.70 -5.17
C ILE A 62 2.22 -5.09 -5.60
N LEU A 63 2.89 -5.19 -6.75
CA LEU A 63 3.47 -6.44 -7.23
C LEU A 63 4.78 -6.76 -6.47
N PRO A 64 5.20 -8.03 -6.41
CA PRO A 64 6.50 -8.40 -5.85
C PRO A 64 7.62 -7.55 -6.45
N GLU A 65 8.47 -7.02 -5.57
CA GLU A 65 9.67 -6.23 -5.93
C GLU A 65 9.39 -4.91 -6.68
N GLN A 66 8.12 -4.54 -6.84
CA GLN A 66 7.74 -3.31 -7.52
C GLN A 66 8.09 -2.09 -6.66
N PRO A 67 8.93 -1.16 -7.16
CA PRO A 67 9.28 0.05 -6.43
C PRO A 67 8.11 1.01 -6.33
N HIS A 68 7.84 1.44 -5.10
CA HIS A 68 6.77 2.38 -4.81
C HIS A 68 7.02 3.13 -3.50
N PHE A 69 6.20 4.15 -3.26
CA PHE A 69 6.06 4.82 -1.97
C PHE A 69 4.69 5.49 -1.86
N VAL A 70 4.32 5.92 -0.66
CA VAL A 70 3.03 6.55 -0.40
C VAL A 70 3.13 7.92 0.27
N GLU A 71 2.16 8.79 -0.02
CA GLU A 71 2.04 10.12 0.57
C GLU A 71 0.60 10.35 1.07
N PRO A 72 0.39 10.70 2.36
CA PRO A 72 -0.92 11.13 2.85
C PRO A 72 -1.42 12.37 2.11
N LEU A 73 -2.70 12.39 1.72
CA LEU A 73 -3.36 13.55 1.12
C LEU A 73 -4.33 14.19 2.12
N GLY A 74 -3.79 14.61 3.26
CA GLY A 74 -4.53 15.07 4.44
C GLY A 74 -4.70 13.97 5.49
N ALA A 75 -5.66 14.16 6.39
CA ALA A 75 -6.01 13.15 7.40
C ALA A 75 -6.47 11.86 6.72
N MET A 76 -5.94 10.73 7.17
CA MET A 76 -6.24 9.43 6.58
C MET A 76 -6.03 8.30 7.59
N ARG A 77 -6.60 7.13 7.29
CA ARG A 77 -6.28 5.87 7.98
C ARG A 77 -6.03 4.79 6.95
N MET A 78 -4.96 4.03 7.08
CA MET A 78 -4.63 2.95 6.16
C MET A 78 -4.05 1.72 6.85
N GLN A 79 -4.10 0.58 6.17
CA GLN A 79 -3.44 -0.66 6.54
C GLN A 79 -2.80 -1.29 5.31
N VAL A 80 -1.70 -2.01 5.48
CA VAL A 80 -1.11 -2.83 4.41
C VAL A 80 -1.28 -4.30 4.75
N ASP A 81 -1.87 -5.03 3.83
CA ASP A 81 -1.97 -6.48 3.84
C ASP A 81 -0.85 -7.08 2.98
N PHE A 82 -0.26 -8.19 3.43
CA PHE A 82 0.77 -8.94 2.71
C PHE A 82 0.26 -10.34 2.36
N TYR A 83 0.46 -10.72 1.10
CA TYR A 83 0.04 -12.00 0.55
C TYR A 83 1.24 -12.73 -0.05
N ASP A 84 1.25 -14.05 0.06
CA ASP A 84 2.23 -14.97 -0.55
C ASP A 84 1.72 -15.57 -1.87
N GLN A 85 0.51 -15.18 -2.29
CA GLN A 85 -0.10 -15.47 -3.58
C GLN A 85 -0.84 -14.23 -4.07
N GLN A 86 -1.03 -14.10 -5.37
CA GLN A 86 -1.72 -12.94 -5.95
C GLN A 86 -3.17 -12.85 -5.43
N PRO A 87 -3.57 -11.75 -4.76
CA PRO A 87 -4.94 -11.58 -4.28
C PRO A 87 -5.88 -11.25 -5.44
N SER A 88 -7.14 -11.68 -5.33
CA SER A 88 -8.25 -11.18 -6.14
C SER A 88 -8.79 -9.91 -5.47
N LEU A 89 -8.57 -8.75 -6.09
CA LEU A 89 -9.12 -7.45 -5.67
C LEU A 89 -10.40 -7.11 -6.41
#